data_AF-M4DZ34-F1
#
_entry.id   AF-M4DZ34-F1
#
_cell.length_a   1.000
_cell.length_b   1.000
_cell.length_c   1.000
_cell.angle_alpha   90.00
_cell.angle_beta   90.00
_cell.angle_gamma   90.00
#
_symmetry.space_group_name_H-M   'P 1'
#
loop_
_entity.id
_entity.type
_entity.pdbx_description
1 polymer ?
#
loop_
_entity_poly.entity_id
_entity_poly.type
_entity_poly.pdbx_seq_one_letter_code
_entity_poly.pdbx_strand_id
1 'polypeptide(L)'
;MVVCFDLRSEKFSSVKLLGGFTKALPLSATMINYNGRLALLMSSEDTCYVFRTCKRFKLWVLRDAAKHEWSKRVYVLPPSWNDLVTGPMYIAGMVGTKEIVFSPHCQIVPSYVIYFNVKSKTIRKVGIQGMEAFQGEMINTYLNYVENVELL
;
A
#
# COMPACT_ATOMS: atom_id res chain seq x y z
N MET A 1 11.88 10.40 -6.55
CA MET A 1 11.34 11.78 -6.60
C MET A 1 9.85 11.71 -6.85
N VAL A 2 9.03 12.46 -6.12
CA VAL A 2 7.59 12.63 -6.44
C VAL A 2 7.45 13.96 -7.17
N VAL A 3 6.79 13.94 -8.33
CA VAL A 3 6.49 15.13 -9.12
C VAL A 3 5.03 15.50 -8.88
N CYS A 4 4.78 16.78 -8.62
CA CYS A 4 3.45 17.33 -8.42
C CYS A 4 3.13 18.28 -9.59
N PHE A 5 1.93 18.15 -10.15
CA PHE A 5 1.41 19.06 -11.16
C PHE A 5 0.24 19.83 -10.57
N ASP A 6 0.38 21.15 -10.49
CA ASP A 6 -0.71 22.04 -10.06
C ASP A 6 -1.60 22.37 -11.26
N LEU A 7 -2.83 21.89 -11.26
CA LEU A 7 -3.81 22.12 -12.34
C LEU A 7 -4.21 23.60 -12.50
N ARG A 8 -4.14 24.41 -11.44
CA ARG A 8 -4.55 25.81 -11.50
C ARG A 8 -3.46 26.69 -12.10
N SER A 9 -2.21 26.41 -11.74
CA SER A 9 -1.06 27.18 -12.21
C SER A 9 -0.32 26.54 -13.38
N GLU A 10 -0.70 25.31 -13.75
CA GLU A 10 -0.08 24.46 -14.77
C GLU A 10 1.42 24.27 -14.57
N LYS A 11 1.87 24.28 -13.32
CA LYS A 11 3.28 24.21 -12.95
C LYS A 11 3.63 22.87 -12.33
N PHE A 12 4.80 22.38 -12.73
CA PHE A 12 5.44 21.26 -12.07
C PHE A 12 6.23 21.72 -10.86
N SER A 13 6.12 20.95 -9.79
CA SER A 13 6.97 21.03 -8.61
C SER A 13 7.41 19.63 -8.22
N SER A 14 8.37 19.52 -7.32
CA SER A 14 8.86 18.23 -6.86
C SER A 14 8.93 18.20 -5.34
N VAL A 15 8.47 17.08 -4.77
CA VAL A 15 8.60 16.82 -3.34
C VAL A 15 9.80 15.89 -3.16
N LYS A 16 10.78 16.36 -2.39
CA LYS A 16 11.91 15.52 -1.99
C LYS A 16 11.38 14.43 -1.06
N LEU A 17 11.76 13.20 -1.37
CA LEU A 17 11.51 12.07 -0.48
C LEU A 17 12.43 12.17 0.74
N LEU A 18 12.02 11.47 1.79
CA LEU A 18 12.68 11.33 3.09
C LEU A 18 14.21 11.24 3.00
N GLY A 19 14.93 11.86 3.94
CA GLY A 19 16.36 11.60 4.16
C GLY A 19 17.28 11.89 2.98
N GLY A 20 16.86 12.71 2.01
CA GLY A 20 17.70 13.05 0.86
C GLY A 20 17.85 11.93 -0.15
N PHE A 21 16.86 11.03 -0.28
CA PHE A 21 16.82 10.11 -1.42
C PHE A 21 16.87 10.91 -2.74
N THR A 22 18.06 11.00 -3.33
CA THR A 22 18.31 11.56 -4.66
C THR A 22 17.93 10.58 -5.77
N LYS A 23 17.58 9.34 -5.40
CA LYS A 23 17.22 8.23 -6.30
C LYS A 23 15.74 7.83 -6.15
N ALA A 24 15.35 6.84 -6.95
CA ALA A 24 14.02 6.24 -7.01
C ALA A 24 13.48 5.85 -5.62
N LEU A 25 12.16 5.72 -5.50
CA LEU A 25 11.53 5.21 -4.28
C LEU A 25 12.09 3.83 -3.92
N PRO A 26 12.28 3.52 -2.62
CA PRO A 26 12.59 2.15 -2.21
C PRO A 26 11.58 1.18 -2.81
N LEU A 27 12.03 0.00 -3.26
CA LEU A 27 11.13 -1.01 -3.84
C LEU A 27 10.00 -1.40 -2.89
N SER A 28 10.24 -1.33 -1.58
CA SER A 28 9.25 -1.59 -0.54
C SER A 28 8.24 -0.47 -0.30
N ALA A 29 8.35 0.66 -1.01
CA ALA A 29 7.47 1.81 -0.85
C ALA A 29 6.28 1.72 -1.80
N THR A 30 5.09 1.63 -1.23
CA THR A 30 3.82 1.80 -1.94
C THR A 30 3.26 3.19 -1.70
N MET A 31 2.93 3.90 -2.78
CA MET A 31 2.26 5.19 -2.70
C MET A 31 0.77 4.99 -2.49
N ILE A 32 0.20 5.63 -1.46
CA ILE A 32 -1.20 5.44 -1.06
C ILE A 32 -1.90 6.78 -0.81
N ASN A 33 -3.22 6.78 -0.98
CA ASN A 33 -4.07 7.86 -0.52
C ASN A 33 -4.37 7.68 0.98
N TYR A 34 -3.93 8.63 1.81
CA TYR A 34 -4.20 8.67 3.24
C TYR A 34 -5.14 9.84 3.55
N ASN A 35 -6.45 9.60 3.47
CA ASN A 35 -7.50 10.60 3.74
C ASN A 35 -7.32 11.91 2.95
N GLY A 36 -7.10 11.79 1.64
CA GLY A 36 -6.89 12.93 0.73
C GLY A 36 -5.46 13.47 0.73
N ARG A 37 -4.54 12.88 1.50
CA ARG A 37 -3.12 13.24 1.49
C ARG A 37 -2.27 12.14 0.88
N LEU A 38 -1.22 12.54 0.19
CA LEU A 38 -0.21 11.62 -0.29
C LEU A 38 0.52 10.97 0.89
N ALA A 39 0.66 9.65 0.86
CA ALA A 39 1.49 8.95 1.82
C ALA A 39 2.28 7.80 1.17
N LEU A 40 3.38 7.44 1.82
CA LEU A 40 4.21 6.30 1.46
C LEU A 40 4.13 5.26 2.57
N LEU A 41 3.72 4.06 2.21
CA LEU A 41 3.68 2.92 3.10
C LEU A 41 4.82 1.98 2.75
N MET A 42 5.72 1.76 3.69
CA MET A 42 6.93 0.95 3.50
C MET A 42 6.97 -0.23 4.46
N SER A 43 7.28 -1.41 3.96
CA SER A 43 7.70 -2.53 4.79
C SER A 43 9.13 -2.31 5.31
N SER A 44 9.59 -3.14 6.24
CA SER A 44 11.00 -3.15 6.66
C SER A 44 11.92 -3.94 5.72
N GLU A 45 11.40 -4.45 4.62
CA GLU A 45 12.11 -5.31 3.68
C GLU A 45 12.64 -4.46 2.51
N ASP A 46 13.67 -4.94 1.81
CA ASP A 46 14.27 -4.24 0.66
C ASP A 46 13.64 -4.69 -0.67
N THR A 47 12.39 -5.16 -0.63
CA THR A 47 11.65 -5.70 -1.79
C THR A 47 10.25 -5.11 -1.87
N CYS A 48 9.60 -5.17 -3.05
CA CYS A 48 8.21 -4.76 -3.21
C CYS A 48 7.19 -5.74 -2.61
N TYR A 49 7.67 -6.89 -2.13
CA TYR A 49 6.88 -7.90 -1.45
C TYR A 49 6.89 -7.69 0.05
N VAL A 50 5.87 -8.24 0.69
CA VAL A 50 5.75 -8.38 2.13
C VAL A 50 5.69 -9.86 2.44
N PHE A 51 6.63 -10.34 3.24
CA PHE A 51 6.68 -11.73 3.68
C PHE A 51 6.10 -11.93 5.09
N ARG A 52 5.88 -13.19 5.47
CA ARG A 52 5.51 -13.58 6.84
C ARG A 52 6.52 -13.13 7.90
N THR A 53 7.76 -12.86 7.51
CA THR A 53 8.82 -12.36 8.40
C THR A 53 8.68 -10.88 8.72
N CYS A 54 7.88 -10.13 7.95
CA CYS A 54 7.66 -8.71 8.18
C CYS A 54 7.11 -8.47 9.59
N LYS A 55 7.69 -7.50 10.30
CA LYS A 55 7.32 -7.17 11.69
C LYS A 55 6.62 -5.83 11.82
N ARG A 56 6.86 -4.92 10.89
CA ARG A 56 6.36 -3.54 10.98
C ARG A 56 6.31 -2.86 9.62
N PHE A 57 5.41 -1.90 9.52
CA PHE A 57 5.35 -0.93 8.44
C PHE A 57 5.67 0.47 8.94
N LYS A 58 6.26 1.28 8.07
CA LYS A 58 6.46 2.71 8.27
C LYS A 58 5.55 3.45 7.31
N LEU A 59 4.64 4.25 7.84
CA LEU A 59 3.81 5.16 7.05
C LEU A 59 4.41 6.57 7.14
N TRP A 60 4.58 7.21 5.99
CA TRP A 60 5.01 8.59 5.90
C TRP A 60 3.96 9.40 5.19
N VAL A 61 3.33 10.32 5.91
CA VAL A 61 2.26 11.17 5.37
C VAL A 61 2.84 12.53 5.05
N LEU A 62 2.64 13.00 3.81
CA LEU A 62 3.02 14.33 3.38
C LEU A 62 2.14 15.36 4.11
N ARG A 63 2.76 16.21 4.92
CA ARG A 63 2.06 17.28 5.66
C ARG A 63 2.01 18.57 4.87
N ASP A 64 3.15 18.94 4.29
CA ASP A 64 3.33 20.15 3.52
C ASP A 64 4.25 19.85 2.33
N ALA A 65 3.71 19.94 1.12
CA ALA A 65 4.45 19.68 -0.11
C ALA A 65 5.50 20.76 -0.39
N ALA A 66 5.21 22.03 -0.07
CA ALA A 66 6.09 23.17 -0.33
C ALA A 66 7.29 23.20 0.62
N LYS A 67 7.09 22.78 1.87
CA LYS A 67 8.16 22.63 2.87
C LYS A 67 8.81 21.25 2.87
N HIS A 68 8.30 20.33 2.05
CA HIS A 68 8.78 18.94 1.94
C HIS A 68 8.70 18.20 3.30
N GLU A 69 7.68 18.51 4.09
CA GLU A 69 7.52 17.99 5.45
C GLU A 69 6.73 16.68 5.45
N TRP A 70 7.34 15.63 6.00
CA TRP A 70 6.74 14.31 6.15
C TRP A 70 6.57 13.95 7.62
N SER A 71 5.49 13.24 7.94
CA SER A 71 5.27 12.70 9.28
C SER A 71 5.29 11.19 9.29
N LYS A 72 6.14 10.63 10.17
CA LYS A 72 6.35 9.20 10.32
C LYS A 72 5.35 8.59 11.31
N ARG A 73 4.84 7.41 10.97
CA ARG A 73 4.12 6.50 11.86
C ARG A 73 4.67 5.09 11.68
N VAL A 74 4.66 4.30 12.73
CA VAL A 74 5.12 2.91 12.70
C VAL A 74 3.97 2.01 13.14
N TYR A 75 3.68 1.00 12.35
CA TYR A 75 2.65 0.01 12.63
C TYR A 75 3.30 -1.35 12.83
N VAL A 76 3.16 -1.92 14.02
CA VAL A 76 3.71 -3.24 14.35
C VAL A 76 2.67 -4.30 14.05
N LEU A 77 3.07 -5.34 13.32
CA LEU A 77 2.20 -6.47 13.00
C LEU A 77 2.01 -7.37 14.23
N PRO A 78 0.79 -7.90 14.46
CA PRO A 78 0.55 -8.88 15.50
C PRO A 78 1.17 -10.23 15.14
N PRO A 79 1.41 -11.12 16.13
CA PRO A 79 1.97 -12.45 15.89
C PRO A 79 1.20 -13.29 14.87
N SER A 80 -0.13 -13.14 14.83
CA SER A 80 -1.03 -13.84 13.89
C SER A 80 -0.73 -13.57 12.42
N TRP A 81 0.05 -12.54 12.09
CA TRP A 81 0.54 -12.31 10.73
C TRP A 81 1.36 -13.49 10.20
N ASN A 82 2.24 -14.05 11.04
CA ASN A 82 3.18 -15.08 10.59
C ASN A 82 2.46 -16.37 10.18
N ASP A 83 1.34 -16.67 10.84
CA ASP A 83 0.57 -17.90 10.63
C ASP A 83 -0.40 -17.77 9.44
N LEU A 84 -0.80 -16.54 9.13
CA LEU A 84 -1.80 -16.24 8.11
C LEU A 84 -1.19 -16.07 6.71
N VAL A 85 0.06 -15.60 6.63
CA VAL A 85 0.75 -15.32 5.37
C VAL A 85 1.61 -16.50 4.94
N THR A 86 1.25 -17.09 3.80
CA THR A 86 1.88 -18.29 3.25
C THR A 86 2.84 -18.03 2.10
N GLY A 87 2.88 -16.80 1.56
CA GLY A 87 3.70 -16.44 0.41
C GLY A 87 3.95 -14.94 0.31
N PRO A 88 4.62 -14.47 -0.78
CA PRO A 88 4.84 -13.05 -1.02
C PRO A 88 3.52 -12.33 -1.25
N MET A 89 3.34 -11.21 -0.56
CA MET A 89 2.16 -10.35 -0.64
C MET A 89 2.53 -8.98 -1.19
N TYR A 90 1.63 -8.34 -1.93
CA TYR A 90 1.69 -6.93 -2.25
C TYR A 90 0.88 -6.10 -1.27
N ILE A 91 1.25 -4.84 -1.12
CA ILE A 91 0.44 -3.82 -0.46
C ILE A 91 -0.50 -3.25 -1.52
N ALA A 92 -1.78 -3.61 -1.49
CA ALA A 92 -2.80 -3.05 -2.38
C ALA A 92 -3.13 -1.58 -2.01
N GLY A 93 -2.90 -1.21 -0.74
CA GLY A 93 -3.00 0.17 -0.28
C GLY A 93 -3.59 0.27 1.12
N MET A 94 -4.31 1.35 1.40
CA MET A 94 -5.00 1.58 2.68
C MET A 94 -6.44 2.01 2.46
N VAL A 95 -7.37 1.41 3.20
CA VAL A 95 -8.77 1.83 3.27
C VAL A 95 -8.92 2.84 4.42
N GLY A 96 -9.30 4.07 4.06
CA GLY A 96 -9.39 5.20 4.97
C GLY A 96 -8.05 5.50 5.63
N THR A 97 -7.98 5.35 6.96
CA THR A 97 -6.75 5.57 7.75
C THR A 97 -6.43 4.42 8.70
N LYS A 98 -7.17 3.30 8.58
CA LYS A 98 -7.18 2.24 9.58
C LYS A 98 -6.74 0.90 9.03
N GLU A 99 -7.09 0.55 7.80
CA GLU A 99 -6.85 -0.80 7.30
C GLU A 99 -5.84 -0.80 6.15
N ILE A 100 -4.71 -1.45 6.34
CA ILE A 100 -3.79 -1.77 5.24
C ILE A 100 -4.31 -3.04 4.56
N VAL A 101 -4.36 -3.05 3.24
CA VAL A 101 -4.83 -4.18 2.45
C VAL A 101 -3.66 -4.84 1.73
N PHE A 102 -3.62 -6.16 1.79
CA PHE A 102 -2.63 -6.98 1.11
C PHE A 102 -3.29 -7.98 0.17
N SER A 103 -2.66 -8.19 -0.99
CA SER A 103 -3.07 -9.18 -1.98
C SER A 103 -1.91 -10.15 -2.28
N PRO A 104 -2.17 -11.44 -2.50
CA PRO A 104 -1.13 -12.37 -2.96
C PRO A 104 -0.49 -11.89 -4.28
N HIS A 105 0.79 -12.21 -4.48
CA HIS A 105 1.50 -11.93 -5.74
C HIS A 105 0.88 -12.66 -6.95
N CYS A 106 0.52 -13.92 -6.75
CA CYS A 106 -0.16 -14.76 -7.73
C CYS A 106 -1.52 -15.18 -7.18
N GLN A 107 -2.46 -15.47 -8.07
CA GLN A 107 -3.74 -16.03 -7.68
C GLN A 107 -3.55 -17.40 -7.04
N ILE A 108 -3.92 -17.51 -5.77
CA ILE A 108 -3.99 -18.77 -5.02
C ILE A 108 -5.46 -19.15 -4.87
N VAL A 109 -5.82 -20.42 -4.99
CA VAL A 109 -7.17 -20.91 -4.72
C VAL A 109 -7.16 -21.64 -3.36
N PRO A 110 -8.06 -21.30 -2.42
CA PRO A 110 -9.07 -20.25 -2.50
C PRO A 110 -8.44 -18.86 -2.49
N SER A 111 -9.02 -17.95 -3.28
CA SER A 111 -8.57 -16.56 -3.43
C SER A 111 -8.87 -15.75 -2.20
N TYR A 112 -7.97 -14.81 -1.86
CA TYR A 112 -8.18 -13.97 -0.68
C TYR A 112 -7.40 -12.65 -0.74
N VAL A 113 -7.86 -11.71 0.09
CA VAL A 113 -7.10 -10.53 0.50
C VAL A 113 -6.99 -10.51 2.02
N ILE A 114 -5.98 -9.81 2.54
CA ILE A 114 -5.76 -9.65 3.97
C ILE A 114 -5.93 -8.18 4.33
N TYR A 115 -6.69 -7.90 5.38
CA TYR A 115 -6.79 -6.58 5.96
C TYR A 115 -6.14 -6.56 7.34
N PHE A 116 -5.28 -5.58 7.56
CA PHE A 116 -4.67 -5.31 8.85
C PHE A 116 -5.16 -3.97 9.37
N ASN A 117 -5.91 -3.99 10.47
CA ASN A 117 -6.35 -2.79 11.15
C ASN A 117 -5.25 -2.27 12.08
N VAL A 118 -4.66 -1.13 11.75
CA VAL A 118 -3.53 -0.55 12.48
C VAL A 118 -3.90 -0.01 13.86
N LYS A 119 -5.19 0.25 14.14
CA LYS A 119 -5.66 0.73 15.45
C LYS A 119 -5.93 -0.43 16.39
N SER A 120 -6.75 -1.39 15.98
CA SER A 120 -7.09 -2.56 16.80
C SER A 120 -5.99 -3.65 16.77
N LYS A 121 -5.03 -3.53 15.86
CA LYS A 121 -3.99 -4.53 15.58
C LYS A 121 -4.55 -5.91 15.21
N THR A 122 -5.75 -5.94 14.62
CA THR A 122 -6.41 -7.17 14.19
C THR A 122 -6.14 -7.43 12.71
N ILE A 123 -6.05 -8.70 12.35
CA ILE A 123 -5.92 -9.14 10.96
C ILE A 123 -7.16 -9.96 10.60
N ARG A 124 -7.70 -9.74 9.40
CA ARG A 124 -8.75 -10.56 8.81
C ARG A 124 -8.35 -11.01 7.41
N LYS A 125 -8.60 -12.27 7.09
CA LYS A 125 -8.47 -12.83 5.74
C LYS A 125 -9.86 -12.94 5.15
N VAL A 126 -10.06 -12.39 3.96
CA VAL A 126 -11.36 -12.38 3.28
C VAL A 126 -11.22 -13.16 1.99
N GLY A 127 -12.04 -14.20 1.83
CA GLY A 127 -12.11 -14.99 0.61
C GLY A 127 -12.72 -14.19 -0.54
N ILE A 128 -12.21 -14.41 -1.75
CA ILE A 128 -12.77 -13.90 -3.00
C ILE A 128 -13.31 -15.10 -3.77
N GLN A 129 -14.53 -14.98 -4.31
CA GLN A 129 -15.17 -16.02 -5.12
C GLN A 129 -15.03 -15.70 -6.61
N GLY A 130 -15.08 -16.71 -7.47
CA GLY A 130 -15.11 -16.52 -8.94
C GLY A 130 -13.75 -16.28 -9.57
N MET A 131 -12.67 -16.69 -8.90
CA MET A 131 -11.29 -16.48 -9.33
C MET A 131 -10.55 -17.80 -9.63
N GLU A 132 -11.28 -18.91 -9.67
CA GLU A 132 -10.74 -20.26 -9.83
C GLU A 132 -10.03 -20.45 -11.18
N ALA A 133 -10.56 -19.83 -12.24
CA ALA A 133 -10.00 -19.92 -13.59
C ALA A 133 -8.64 -19.20 -13.75
N PHE A 134 -8.26 -18.34 -12.81
CA PHE A 134 -7.05 -17.52 -12.87
C PHE A 134 -5.92 -18.05 -12.00
N GLN A 135 -6.00 -19.30 -11.53
CA GLN A 135 -4.97 -19.87 -10.65
C GLN A 135 -3.56 -19.74 -11.24
N GLY A 136 -2.63 -19.19 -10.45
CA GLY A 136 -1.24 -18.95 -10.87
C GLY A 136 -1.01 -17.63 -11.60
N GLU A 137 -2.05 -16.98 -12.10
CA GLU A 137 -1.95 -15.69 -12.80
C GLU A 137 -1.55 -14.56 -11.84
N MET A 138 -0.87 -13.56 -12.39
CA MET A 138 -0.53 -12.35 -11.65
C MET A 138 -1.77 -11.45 -11.52
N ILE A 139 -2.05 -10.97 -10.30
CA ILE A 139 -3.24 -10.14 -10.04
C ILE A 139 -2.85 -8.79 -9.47
N ASN A 140 -3.36 -7.74 -10.10
CA ASN A 140 -3.29 -6.39 -9.59
C ASN A 140 -4.57 -6.06 -8.83
N THR A 141 -4.43 -5.67 -7.57
CA THR A 141 -5.56 -5.26 -6.72
C THR A 141 -5.54 -3.75 -6.56
N TYR A 142 -6.63 -3.09 -6.95
CA TYR A 142 -6.81 -1.64 -6.80
C TYR A 142 -7.91 -1.36 -5.77
N LEU A 143 -7.61 -0.48 -4.82
CA LEU A 143 -8.59 -0.04 -3.83
C LEU A 143 -9.37 1.17 -4.34
N ASN A 144 -10.63 1.28 -3.88
CA ASN A 144 -11.52 2.40 -4.21
C ASN A 144 -11.68 2.61 -5.73
N TYR A 145 -11.62 1.53 -6.51
CA TYR A 145 -12.00 1.59 -7.91
C TYR A 145 -13.48 2.00 -7.97
N VAL A 146 -13.72 3.14 -8.62
CA VAL A 146 -15.05 3.59 -8.99
C VAL A 146 -15.10 3.41 -10.49
N GLU A 147 -15.96 2.50 -10.96
CA GLU A 147 -16.21 2.32 -12.38
C GLU A 147 -16.75 3.64 -12.93
N ASN A 148 -16.05 4.20 -13.92
CA ASN A 148 -16.56 5.36 -14.63
C ASN A 148 -17.50 4.86 -15.72
N VAL A 149 -18.81 4.98 -15.49
CA VAL A 149 -19.85 4.49 -16.42
C VAL A 149 -20.18 5.52 -17.51
N GLU A 150 -19.41 6.61 -17.66
CA GLU A 150 -19.70 7.67 -18.64
C GLU A 150 -19.43 7.32 -20.11
N LEU A 151 -19.20 6.05 -20.44
CA LEU A 151 -19.12 5.55 -21.82
C LEU A 151 -19.77 4.17 -21.93
N LEU A 152 -21.12 4.15 -21.94
CA LEU A 152 -21.92 3.09 -22.56
C LEU A 152 -22.78 3.68 -23.67
#